data_AF-A0A925WBU4-F1
#
_entry.id   AF-A0A925WBU4-F1
#
_cell.length_a   1.000
_cell.length_b   1.000
_cell.length_c   1.000
_cell.angle_alpha   90.00
_cell.angle_beta   90.00
_cell.angle_gamma   90.00
#
_symmetry.space_group_name_H-M   'P 1'
#
loop_
_entity.id
_entity.type
_entity.pdbx_description
1 polymer ?
#
loop_
_entity_poly.entity_id
_entity_poly.type
_entity_poly.pdbx_seq_one_letter_code
_entity_poly.pdbx_strand_id
1 'polypeptide(L)'
;MTISLVIPLISLRSISTLVIALSLLPSLSAAQPSAPARPAQKSLDLPIVAGPFQPTTESLKTYKMPEWFRDAKFGIWSHWGPQAVPRQGDWYARHMYLQGHPHYEHHLKTYGHPSRHGYKDIIPLWKAEQWE
;
A
#
# COMPACT_ATOMS: atom_id res chain seq x y z
N MET A 1 -45.73 -8.60 -50.93
CA MET A 1 -46.01 -8.90 -49.51
C MET A 1 -45.03 -8.10 -48.68
N THR A 2 -45.46 -6.91 -48.27
CA THR A 2 -44.66 -5.85 -47.64
C THR A 2 -44.75 -5.96 -46.12
N ILE A 3 -43.62 -6.04 -45.43
CA ILE A 3 -43.56 -5.87 -43.97
C ILE A 3 -42.83 -4.56 -43.71
N SER A 4 -43.61 -3.51 -43.47
CA SER A 4 -43.15 -2.23 -42.95
C SER A 4 -42.88 -2.40 -41.44
N LEU A 5 -41.62 -2.32 -41.02
CA LEU A 5 -41.28 -2.24 -39.60
C LEU A 5 -41.24 -0.75 -39.20
N VAL A 6 -42.26 -0.34 -38.44
CA VAL A 6 -42.39 0.99 -37.85
C VAL A 6 -41.44 1.09 -36.66
N ILE A 7 -40.41 1.93 -36.76
CA ILE A 7 -39.57 2.35 -35.62
C ILE A 7 -40.28 3.54 -34.96
N PRO A 8 -40.75 3.46 -33.71
CA PRO A 8 -41.32 4.62 -33.04
C PRO A 8 -40.18 5.56 -32.64
N LEU A 9 -40.19 6.78 -33.19
CA LEU A 9 -39.39 7.90 -32.69
C LEU A 9 -39.82 8.21 -31.26
N ILE A 10 -38.98 7.87 -30.29
CA ILE A 10 -39.13 8.34 -28.91
C ILE A 10 -38.64 9.80 -28.86
N SER A 11 -39.58 10.67 -28.49
CA SER A 11 -39.44 12.12 -28.41
C SER A 11 -38.31 12.56 -27.46
N LEU A 12 -37.31 13.27 -28.01
CA LEU A 12 -36.12 13.75 -27.32
C LEU A 12 -36.32 14.98 -26.42
N ARG A 13 -37.52 15.18 -25.84
CA ARG A 13 -37.88 16.43 -25.14
C ARG A 13 -38.18 16.35 -23.65
N SER A 14 -37.91 15.23 -22.96
CA SER A 14 -38.26 15.08 -21.53
C SER A 14 -37.15 14.62 -20.58
N ILE A 15 -35.87 14.64 -20.99
CA ILE A 15 -34.76 14.16 -20.13
C ILE A 15 -34.09 15.29 -19.32
N SER A 16 -34.42 16.56 -19.55
CA SER A 16 -33.65 17.68 -18.99
C SER A 16 -34.08 18.19 -17.60
N THR A 17 -34.96 17.50 -16.85
CA THR A 17 -35.49 18.05 -15.58
C THR A 17 -35.36 17.13 -14.36
N LEU A 18 -34.71 15.96 -14.47
CA LEU A 18 -34.57 15.02 -13.34
C LEU A 18 -33.11 14.75 -12.89
N VAL A 19 -32.15 15.61 -13.27
CA VAL A 19 -30.74 15.45 -12.86
C VAL A 19 -30.30 16.44 -11.76
N ILE A 20 -31.13 17.44 -11.42
CA ILE A 20 -30.71 18.53 -10.52
C ILE A 20 -31.09 18.27 -9.03
N ALA A 21 -31.89 17.24 -8.72
CA ALA A 21 -32.42 17.05 -7.35
C ALA A 21 -31.61 16.11 -6.43
N LEU A 22 -30.46 15.58 -6.86
CA LEU A 22 -29.65 14.62 -6.07
C LEU A 22 -28.24 15.14 -5.73
N SER A 23 -28.09 16.44 -5.54
CA SER A 23 -26.79 17.08 -5.19
C SER A 23 -26.77 17.78 -3.83
N LEU A 24 -27.81 17.58 -3.00
CA LEU A 24 -27.96 18.23 -1.68
C LEU A 24 -28.09 17.24 -0.52
N LEU A 25 -27.42 16.08 -0.60
CA LEU A 25 -27.13 15.31 0.62
C LEU A 25 -25.87 15.93 1.25
N PRO A 26 -25.96 16.61 2.40
CA PRO A 26 -24.77 16.96 3.16
C PRO A 26 -24.06 15.65 3.50
N SER A 27 -22.79 15.56 3.13
CA SER A 27 -21.90 14.48 3.54
C SER A 27 -21.87 14.45 5.06
N LEU A 28 -22.57 13.51 5.68
CA LEU A 28 -22.29 13.14 7.06
C LEU A 28 -20.85 12.64 7.09
N SER A 29 -19.94 13.50 7.54
CA SER A 29 -18.62 13.07 7.98
C SER A 29 -18.84 12.21 9.21
N ALA A 30 -18.92 10.90 9.01
CA ALA A 30 -18.88 9.96 10.12
C ALA A 30 -17.53 10.18 10.84
N ALA A 31 -17.57 10.73 12.05
CA ALA A 31 -16.40 10.81 12.90
C ALA A 31 -15.81 9.41 13.02
N GLN A 32 -14.61 9.20 12.47
CA GLN A 32 -13.92 7.94 12.64
C GLN A 32 -13.62 7.77 14.13
N PRO A 33 -13.92 6.61 14.74
CA PRO A 33 -13.54 6.35 16.11
C PRO A 33 -12.01 6.51 16.22
N SER A 34 -11.56 7.31 17.18
CA SER A 34 -10.15 7.43 17.50
C SER A 34 -9.60 6.04 17.81
N ALA A 35 -8.50 5.67 17.16
CA ALA A 35 -7.83 4.41 17.47
C ALA A 35 -7.51 4.37 18.97
N PRO A 36 -7.69 3.21 19.64
CA PRO A 36 -7.38 3.09 21.06
C PRO A 36 -5.93 3.49 21.31
N ALA A 37 -5.70 4.19 22.43
CA ALA A 37 -4.37 4.61 22.85
C ALA A 37 -3.44 3.39 22.86
N ARG A 38 -2.35 3.48 22.09
CA ARG A 38 -1.35 2.41 22.01
C ARG A 38 -0.81 2.19 23.43
N PRO A 39 -0.74 0.94 23.94
CA PRO A 39 -0.16 0.68 25.24
C PRO A 39 1.25 1.28 25.29
N ALA A 40 1.56 1.97 26.39
CA ALA A 40 2.88 2.57 26.61
C ALA A 40 3.95 1.48 26.41
N GLN A 41 4.78 1.64 25.38
CA GLN A 41 5.88 0.72 25.16
C GLN A 41 6.89 0.90 26.29
N LYS A 42 7.27 -0.22 26.92
CA LYS A 42 8.33 -0.25 27.92
C LYS A 42 9.62 0.25 27.26
N SER A 43 10.18 1.35 27.76
CA SER A 43 11.46 1.86 27.26
C SER A 43 12.54 0.82 27.55
N LEU A 44 13.27 0.43 26.51
CA LEU A 44 14.45 -0.39 26.66
C LEU A 44 15.63 0.56 26.89
N ASP A 45 16.19 0.54 28.11
CA ASP A 45 17.42 1.27 28.42
C ASP A 45 18.63 0.51 27.86
N LEU A 46 18.82 0.63 26.54
CA LEU A 46 20.00 0.10 25.86
C LEU A 46 21.15 1.10 25.99
N PRO A 47 22.36 0.64 26.35
CA PRO A 47 23.51 1.53 26.46
C PRO A 47 23.87 2.11 25.09
N ILE A 48 24.16 3.41 25.06
CA ILE A 48 24.64 4.09 23.86
C ILE A 48 26.14 3.85 23.75
N VAL A 49 26.58 3.34 22.60
CA VAL A 49 27.99 3.12 22.31
C VAL A 49 28.72 4.47 22.30
N ALA A 50 29.88 4.53 22.94
CA ALA A 50 30.71 5.74 22.96
C ALA A 50 31.09 6.16 21.53
N GLY A 51 30.92 7.44 21.21
CA GLY A 51 31.19 7.98 19.90
C GLY A 51 30.99 9.49 19.83
N PRO A 52 31.14 10.10 18.65
CA PRO A 52 31.01 11.55 18.47
C PRO A 52 29.56 12.05 18.62
N PHE A 53 28.57 11.15 18.62
CA PHE A 53 27.16 11.48 18.73
C PHE A 53 26.57 11.07 20.09
N GLN A 54 25.74 11.95 20.64
CA GLN A 54 24.89 11.74 21.81
C GLN A 54 23.42 11.65 21.36
N PRO A 55 22.50 11.07 22.14
CA PRO A 55 21.07 10.95 21.79
C PRO A 55 20.31 12.28 21.95
N THR A 56 20.95 13.39 21.60
CA THR A 56 20.39 14.73 21.69
C THR A 56 20.36 15.36 20.31
N THR A 57 19.33 16.15 20.05
CA THR A 57 19.16 16.88 18.78
C THR A 57 20.39 17.76 18.48
N GLU A 58 20.96 18.37 19.52
CA GLU A 58 22.13 19.25 19.45
C GLU A 58 23.35 18.51 18.93
N SER A 59 23.57 17.28 19.43
CA SER A 59 24.67 16.45 18.96
C SER A 59 24.47 15.99 17.52
N LEU A 60 23.26 15.56 17.15
CA LEU A 60 22.97 15.10 15.78
C LEU A 60 23.12 16.19 14.72
N LYS A 61 22.88 17.47 15.08
CA LYS A 61 23.12 18.63 14.19
C LYS A 61 24.59 18.81 13.78
N THR A 62 25.53 18.18 14.50
CA THR A 62 26.97 18.26 14.17
C THR A 62 27.37 17.36 12.99
N TYR A 63 26.48 16.47 12.52
CA TYR A 63 26.74 15.60 11.38
C TYR A 63 27.07 16.40 10.12
N LYS A 64 28.12 15.95 9.41
CA LYS A 64 28.49 16.46 8.09
C LYS A 64 28.41 15.32 7.09
N MET A 65 27.74 15.57 5.96
CA MET A 65 27.68 14.60 4.86
C MET A 65 29.08 14.39 4.28
N PRO A 66 29.59 13.14 4.19
CA PRO A 66 30.93 12.89 3.71
C PRO A 66 31.08 13.28 2.23
N GLU A 67 32.25 13.79 1.85
CA GLU A 67 32.49 14.32 0.49
C GLU A 67 32.27 13.26 -0.60
N TRP A 68 32.68 12.01 -0.37
CA TRP A 68 32.46 10.95 -1.36
C TRP A 68 30.97 10.74 -1.70
N PHE A 69 30.07 10.86 -0.72
CA PHE A 69 28.64 10.70 -0.94
C PHE A 69 28.05 11.91 -1.65
N ARG A 70 28.55 13.10 -1.32
CA ARG A 70 28.22 14.33 -2.03
C ARG A 70 28.62 14.22 -3.50
N ASP A 71 29.78 13.62 -3.80
CA ASP A 71 30.33 13.52 -5.15
C ASP A 71 29.77 12.37 -5.99
N ALA A 72 29.20 11.33 -5.37
CA ALA A 72 28.71 10.15 -6.08
C ALA A 72 27.63 10.47 -7.15
N LYS A 73 26.75 11.45 -6.90
CA LYS A 73 25.62 11.97 -7.74
C LYS A 73 24.58 10.95 -8.24
N PHE A 74 24.95 9.70 -8.45
CA PHE A 74 24.10 8.63 -8.95
C PHE A 74 24.28 7.39 -8.08
N GLY A 75 23.17 6.73 -7.76
CA GLY A 75 23.15 5.51 -6.97
C GLY A 75 22.09 4.56 -7.49
N ILE A 76 22.36 3.26 -7.39
CA ILE A 76 21.39 2.21 -7.70
C ILE A 76 20.89 1.66 -6.36
N TRP A 77 19.57 1.51 -6.25
CA TRP A 77 18.92 0.86 -5.13
C TRP A 77 18.03 -0.27 -5.64
N SER A 78 17.95 -1.36 -4.85
CA SER A 78 17.15 -2.54 -5.18
C SER A 78 16.29 -2.92 -3.99
N HIS A 79 14.98 -3.00 -4.20
CA HIS A 79 14.04 -3.52 -3.21
C HIS A 79 13.84 -5.02 -3.45
N TRP A 80 14.75 -5.82 -2.91
CA TRP A 80 14.81 -7.27 -3.15
C TRP A 80 14.86 -8.07 -1.84
N GLY A 81 13.97 -9.05 -1.73
CA GLY A 81 13.73 -9.83 -0.52
C GLY A 81 12.56 -10.78 -0.71
N PRO A 82 12.01 -11.38 0.37
CA PRO A 82 10.84 -12.26 0.29
C PRO A 82 9.64 -11.72 -0.47
N GLN A 83 9.49 -10.40 -0.49
CA GLN A 83 8.42 -9.73 -1.21
C GLN A 83 8.50 -9.89 -2.73
N ALA A 84 9.67 -10.24 -3.26
CA ALA A 84 9.88 -10.47 -4.68
C ALA A 84 9.36 -11.85 -5.12
N VAL A 85 9.15 -12.80 -4.20
CA VAL A 85 8.70 -14.17 -4.52
C VAL A 85 7.37 -14.18 -5.30
N PRO A 86 6.33 -13.44 -4.88
CA PRO A 86 5.06 -13.42 -5.61
C PRO A 86 5.13 -12.63 -6.92
N ARG A 87 6.14 -11.77 -7.09
CA ARG A 87 6.29 -10.86 -8.24
C ARG A 87 5.05 -9.96 -8.44
N GLN A 88 4.51 -9.44 -7.33
CA GLN A 88 3.30 -8.60 -7.29
C GLN A 88 3.56 -7.24 -6.61
N GLY A 89 4.81 -6.74 -6.63
CA GLY A 89 5.17 -5.44 -6.08
C GLY A 89 5.25 -5.37 -4.54
N ASP A 90 5.68 -4.22 -4.03
CA ASP A 90 6.30 -4.18 -2.70
C ASP A 90 5.33 -4.30 -1.52
N TRP A 91 4.06 -3.99 -1.77
CA TRP A 91 3.01 -3.96 -0.76
C TRP A 91 2.25 -5.28 -0.64
N TYR A 92 2.77 -6.35 -1.26
CA TYR A 92 2.09 -7.64 -1.30
C TYR A 92 1.76 -8.20 0.08
N ALA A 93 2.71 -8.18 1.02
CA ALA A 93 2.51 -8.69 2.39
C ALA A 93 1.34 -8.03 3.12
N ARG A 94 1.07 -6.76 2.83
CA ARG A 94 -0.09 -6.04 3.38
C ARG A 94 -1.36 -6.40 2.63
N HIS A 95 -1.33 -6.28 1.31
CA HIS A 95 -2.53 -6.35 0.48
C HIS A 95 -3.06 -7.78 0.27
N MET A 96 -2.24 -8.81 0.48
CA MET A 96 -2.69 -10.21 0.42
C MET A 96 -3.70 -10.58 1.52
N TYR A 97 -3.96 -9.72 2.49
CA TYR A 97 -5.00 -9.89 3.52
C TYR A 97 -6.23 -8.99 3.30
N LEU A 98 -6.22 -8.16 2.25
CA LEU A 98 -7.33 -7.25 1.94
C LEU A 98 -8.27 -7.91 0.91
N GLN A 99 -9.38 -8.48 1.38
CA GLN A 99 -10.37 -9.12 0.49
C GLN A 99 -10.86 -8.14 -0.59
N GLY A 100 -10.95 -8.63 -1.83
CA GLY A 100 -11.29 -7.82 -3.01
C GLY A 100 -10.11 -7.05 -3.61
N HIS A 101 -8.93 -7.03 -2.98
CA HIS A 101 -7.72 -6.49 -3.59
C HIS A 101 -7.09 -7.51 -4.56
N PRO A 102 -6.56 -7.10 -5.73
CA PRO A 102 -5.93 -8.02 -6.69
C PRO A 102 -4.85 -8.95 -6.09
N HIS A 103 -4.07 -8.45 -5.12
CA HIS A 103 -3.07 -9.26 -4.40
C HIS A 103 -3.69 -10.37 -3.56
N TYR A 104 -4.86 -10.14 -2.95
CA TYR A 104 -5.59 -11.17 -2.19
C TYR A 104 -6.10 -12.26 -3.15
N GLU A 105 -6.70 -11.87 -4.28
CA GLU A 105 -7.15 -12.83 -5.30
C GLU A 105 -5.99 -13.66 -5.88
N HIS A 106 -4.86 -13.00 -6.17
CA HIS A 106 -3.64 -13.70 -6.58
C HIS A 106 -3.16 -14.67 -5.49
N HIS A 107 -3.19 -14.26 -4.23
CA HIS A 107 -2.75 -15.09 -3.11
C HIS A 107 -3.64 -16.33 -2.97
N LEU A 108 -4.96 -16.15 -3.01
CA LEU A 108 -5.93 -17.25 -2.99
C LEU A 108 -5.68 -18.27 -4.09
N LYS A 109 -5.43 -17.80 -5.32
CA LYS A 109 -5.22 -18.66 -6.48
C LYS A 109 -3.87 -19.39 -6.44
N THR A 110 -2.82 -18.74 -5.96
CA THR A 110 -1.44 -19.25 -6.07
C THR A 110 -0.99 -20.03 -4.83
N TYR A 111 -1.33 -19.55 -3.64
CA TYR A 111 -0.84 -20.08 -2.36
C TYR A 111 -1.97 -20.59 -1.46
N GLY A 112 -3.21 -20.15 -1.68
CA GLY A 112 -4.39 -20.53 -0.91
C GLY A 112 -4.84 -19.44 0.08
N HIS A 113 -5.72 -19.78 1.01
CA HIS A 113 -6.29 -18.79 1.92
C HIS A 113 -5.22 -18.20 2.87
N PRO A 114 -5.11 -16.87 3.02
CA PRO A 114 -4.02 -16.24 3.76
C PRO A 114 -4.02 -16.52 5.28
N SER A 115 -5.12 -17.05 5.83
CA SER A 115 -5.17 -17.54 7.21
C SER A 115 -4.50 -18.91 7.43
N ARG A 116 -4.23 -19.65 6.35
CA ARG A 116 -3.54 -20.94 6.36
C ARG A 116 -2.14 -20.82 5.80
N HIS A 117 -2.00 -20.12 4.66
CA HIS A 117 -0.73 -19.81 4.03
C HIS A 117 -0.52 -18.30 4.13
N GLY A 118 0.12 -17.84 5.19
CA GLY A 118 0.38 -16.42 5.39
C GLY A 118 1.65 -15.97 4.68
N TYR A 119 1.93 -14.67 4.75
CA TYR A 119 3.21 -14.13 4.26
C TYR A 119 4.44 -14.80 4.92
N LYS A 120 4.29 -15.25 6.18
CA LYS A 120 5.33 -16.03 6.89
C LYS A 120 5.77 -17.29 6.13
N ASP A 121 4.87 -17.89 5.35
CA ASP A 121 5.11 -19.12 4.59
C ASP A 121 5.76 -18.82 3.22
N ILE A 122 5.71 -17.57 2.76
CA ILE A 122 6.42 -17.09 1.56
C ILE A 122 7.89 -16.79 1.88
N ILE A 123 8.20 -16.32 3.09
CA ILE A 123 9.57 -15.99 3.53
C ILE A 123 10.60 -17.09 3.20
N PRO A 124 10.38 -18.38 3.57
CA PRO A 124 11.36 -19.43 3.28
C PRO A 124 11.50 -19.80 1.80
N LEU A 125 10.59 -19.32 0.93
CA LEU A 125 10.68 -19.55 -0.52
C LEU A 125 11.70 -18.60 -1.18
N TRP A 126 12.06 -17.51 -0.53
CA TRP A 126 13.10 -16.62 -1.01
C TRP A 126 14.48 -17.15 -0.67
N LYS A 127 15.07 -17.83 -1.65
CA LYS A 127 16.35 -18.53 -1.49
C LYS A 127 17.53 -17.87 -2.20
N ALA A 128 17.26 -16.85 -3.03
CA ALA A 128 18.28 -16.17 -3.84
C ALA A 128 19.20 -17.15 -4.62
N GLU A 129 18.63 -18.24 -5.17
CA GLU A 129 19.39 -19.40 -5.69
C GLU A 129 20.36 -19.08 -6.84
N GLN A 130 20.21 -17.92 -7.48
CA GLN A 130 21.02 -17.46 -8.61
C GLN A 130 21.63 -16.08 -8.33
N TRP A 131 21.99 -15.81 -7.07
CA TRP A 131 22.68 -14.58 -6.70
C TRP A 131 24.19 -14.75 -6.88
N GLU A 132 24.82 -13.76 -7.53
CA GLU A 132 26.27 -13.64 -7.73
C GLU A 132 26.80 -12.36 -7.09
#